data_AF-A7N4N3-F1
#
_entry.id   AF-A7N4N3-F1
#
_cell.length_a   1.000
_cell.length_b   1.000
_cell.length_c   1.000
_cell.angle_alpha   90.00
_cell.angle_beta   90.00
_cell.angle_gamma   90.00
#
_symmetry.space_group_name_H-M   'P 1'
#
loop_
_entity.id
_entity.type
_entity.pdbx_description
1 polymer ?
#
loop_
_entity_poly.entity_id
_entity_poly.type
_entity_poly.pdbx_seq_one_letter_code
_entity_poly.pdbx_strand_id
1 'polypeptide(L)' 'MGLSFWLLGIALKTLPLGVAYGVWVGIGAIGTAIASIYLFNEPATLIKLISLLLIVAGIAGLKFAA' A
#
# COMPACT_ATOMS: atom_id res chain seq x y z
N MET A 1 8.10 -3.81 14.09
CA MET A 1 8.52 -2.60 13.33
C MET A 1 9.90 -2.75 12.69
N GLY A 2 10.93 -3.24 13.39
CA GLY A 2 12.31 -3.34 12.86
C GLY A 2 12.44 -4.10 11.53
N LEU A 3 11.76 -5.25 11.37
CA LEU A 3 11.82 -6.03 10.14
C LEU A 3 11.19 -5.31 8.92
N SER A 4 10.04 -4.64 9.11
CA SER A 4 9.38 -3.89 8.03
C SER A 4 10.20 -2.70 7.56
N PHE A 5 10.81 -1.95 8.49
CA PHE A 5 11.69 -0.84 8.13
C PHE A 5 13.00 -1.33 7.50
N TRP A 6 13.51 -2.50 7.93
CA TRP A 6 14.67 -3.12 7.29
C TRP A 6 14.39 -3.50 5.83
N LEU A 7 13.25 -4.14 5.56
CA LEU A 7 12.80 -4.47 4.19
C LEU A 7 12.60 -3.21 3.33
N LEU A 8 12.05 -2.14 3.90
CA LEU A 8 11.95 -0.85 3.22
C LEU A 8 13.34 -0.27 2.92
N GLY A 9 14.27 -0.31 3.87
CA GLY A 9 15.65 0.14 3.69
C GLY A 9 16.37 -0.60 2.56
N ILE A 10 16.10 -1.89 2.37
CA ILE A 10 16.61 -2.66 1.22
C ILE A 10 15.96 -2.19 -0.08
N ALA A 11 14.63 -2.03 -0.10
CA ALA A 11 13.90 -1.59 -1.30
C ALA A 11 14.37 -0.20 -1.79
N LEU A 12 14.67 0.71 -0.86
CA LEU A 12 15.18 2.06 -1.15
C LEU A 12 16.56 2.09 -1.82
N LYS A 13 17.32 0.98 -1.79
CA LYS A 13 18.59 0.89 -2.54
C LYS A 13 18.37 0.77 -4.06
N THR A 14 17.18 0.35 -4.47
CA THR A 14 16.86 0.00 -5.86
C THR A 14 15.67 0.78 -6.42
N LEU A 15 14.75 1.24 -5.56
CA LEU A 15 13.57 1.99 -5.97
C LEU A 15 13.65 3.45 -5.48
N PRO A 16 13.08 4.40 -6.26
CA PRO A 16 12.89 5.77 -5.80
C PRO A 16 12.11 5.82 -4.48
N LEU A 17 12.47 6.76 -3.61
CA LEU A 17 11.85 6.92 -2.28
C LEU A 17 10.33 6.99 -2.35
N GLY A 18 9.77 7.75 -3.29
CA GLY A 18 8.33 7.91 -3.46
C GLY A 18 7.62 6.60 -3.81
N VAL A 19 8.21 5.79 -4.70
CA VAL A 19 7.64 4.50 -5.10
C VAL A 19 7.75 3.50 -3.95
N ALA A 20 8.92 3.38 -3.33
CA ALA A 20 9.14 2.45 -2.22
C ALA A 20 8.24 2.76 -1.01
N TYR A 21 8.13 4.02 -0.62
CA TYR A 21 7.28 4.44 0.49
C TYR A 21 5.79 4.30 0.14
N GLY A 22 5.41 4.66 -1.08
CA GLY A 22 4.04 4.48 -1.58
C GLY A 22 3.60 3.02 -1.53
N VAL A 23 4.42 2.09 -2.05
CA VAL A 23 4.17 0.64 -1.98
C VAL A 23 4.07 0.16 -0.53
N TRP A 24 4.99 0.61 0.34
CA TRP A 24 4.99 0.21 1.75
C TRP A 24 3.71 0.61 2.48
N VAL A 25 3.29 1.87 2.35
CA VAL A 25 2.02 2.35 2.94
C VAL A 25 0.81 1.68 2.28
N GLY A 26 0.84 1.50 0.96
CA GLY A 26 -0.23 0.86 0.19
C GLY A 26 -0.50 -0.58 0.64
N ILE A 27 0.55 -1.40 0.79
CA ILE A 27 0.43 -2.77 1.30
C ILE A 27 -0.18 -2.76 2.71
N GLY A 28 0.27 -1.84 3.57
CA GLY A 28 -0.31 -1.65 4.90
C GLY A 28 -1.81 -1.39 4.83
N ALA A 29 -2.22 -0.33 4.13
CA ALA A 29 -3.62 0.11 4.03
C ALA A 29 -4.53 -0.94 3.39
N ILE A 30 -4.09 -1.59 2.30
CA ILE A 30 -4.85 -2.66 1.63
C ILE A 30 -4.97 -3.87 2.55
N GLY A 31 -3.87 -4.26 3.21
CA GLY A 31 -3.84 -5.35 4.16
C GLY A 31 -4.81 -5.15 5.32
N THR A 32 -4.81 -3.96 5.96
CA THR A 32 -5.78 -3.66 7.02
C THR A 32 -7.21 -3.61 6.51
N ALA A 33 -7.46 -3.07 5.31
CA ALA A 33 -8.80 -3.02 4.76
C ALA A 33 -9.37 -4.42 4.47
N ILE A 34 -8.56 -5.32 3.89
CA ILE A 34 -8.95 -6.71 3.66
C ILE A 34 -9.14 -7.44 4.99
N ALA A 35 -8.18 -7.28 5.92
CA ALA A 35 -8.29 -7.86 7.24
C ALA A 35 -9.55 -7.37 7.96
N SER A 36 -9.95 -6.10 7.79
CA SER A 36 -11.13 -5.59 8.49
C SER A 36 -12.43 -6.16 7.95
N ILE A 37 -12.51 -6.41 6.65
CA ILE A 37 -13.63 -7.11 6.02
C ILE A 37 -13.72 -8.56 6.54
N TYR A 38 -12.59 -9.28 6.63
CA TYR A 38 -12.57 -10.69 7.04
C TYR A 38 -12.70 -10.92 8.55
N LEU A 39 -11.97 -10.18 9.39
CA LEU A 39 -11.96 -10.38 10.84
C LEU A 39 -13.14 -9.70 11.53
N PHE A 40 -13.53 -8.50 11.08
CA PHE A 40 -14.56 -7.70 11.74
C PHE A 40 -15.90 -7.69 10.98
N ASN A 41 -16.02 -8.46 9.88
CA ASN A 41 -17.21 -8.49 9.01
C ASN A 41 -17.66 -7.09 8.56
N GLU A 42 -16.69 -6.19 8.42
CA GLU A 42 -16.95 -4.81 8.04
C GLU A 42 -17.39 -4.76 6.57
N PRO A 43 -18.47 -4.05 6.22
CA PRO A 43 -18.99 -4.05 4.86
C PRO A 43 -17.96 -3.48 3.88
N ALA A 44 -17.68 -4.26 2.84
CA ALA A 44 -16.86 -3.84 1.70
C ALA A 44 -17.66 -2.86 0.83
N THR A 45 -17.78 -1.61 1.28
CA THR A 45 -18.51 -0.58 0.54
C THR A 45 -17.78 -0.24 -0.77
N LEU A 46 -18.56 0.10 -1.79
CA LEU A 46 -18.04 0.45 -3.12
C LEU A 46 -16.99 1.57 -3.05
N ILE A 47 -17.24 2.58 -2.20
CA ILE A 47 -16.29 3.67 -1.93
C ILE A 47 -14.97 3.17 -1.39
N LYS A 48 -14.96 2.25 -0.40
CA LYS A 48 -13.73 1.71 0.19
C LYS A 48 -12.91 0.97 -0.88
N LEU A 49 -13.57 0.21 -1.74
CA LEU A 49 -12.91 -0.53 -2.83
C LEU A 49 -12.32 0.42 -3.90
N ILE A 50 -13.07 1.46 -4.28
CA ILE A 50 -12.59 2.48 -5.23
C ILE A 50 -11.39 3.24 -4.65
N SER A 51 -11.43 3.61 -3.36
CA SER A 51 -10.29 4.25 -2.70
C SER A 51 -9.04 3.38 -2.69
N LEU A 52 -9.18 2.08 -2.42
CA LEU A 52 -8.06 1.12 -2.49
C LEU A 52 -7.49 1.03 -3.91
N LEU A 53 -8.35 0.97 -4.93
CA LEU A 53 -7.92 0.99 -6.32
C LEU A 53 -7.17 2.29 -6.68
N LEU A 54 -7.63 3.44 -6.19
CA LEU A 54 -6.98 4.73 -6.39
C LEU A 54 -5.58 4.79 -5.77
N ILE A 55 -5.41 4.20 -4.58
CA ILE A 55 -4.10 4.09 -3.92
C ILE A 55 -3.14 3.27 -4.81
N VAL A 56 -3.60 2.11 -5.29
CA VAL A 56 -2.79 1.25 -6.19
C VAL A 56 -2.45 1.99 -7.48
N ALA A 57 -3.42 2.69 -8.09
CA ALA A 57 -3.21 3.47 -9.30
C ALA A 57 -2.21 4.61 -9.09
N GLY A 58 -2.27 5.32 -7.95
CA GLY A 58 -1.33 6.38 -7.60
C GLY A 58 0.09 5.87 -7.41
N ILE A 59 0.26 4.72 -6.74
CA ILE A 59 1.57 4.07 -6.57
C ILE A 59 2.13 3.62 -7.92
N ALA A 60 1.30 3.02 -8.78
CA ALA A 60 1.70 2.65 -10.13
C ALA A 60 2.11 3.88 -10.95
N GLY A 61 1.35 4.98 -10.87
CA GLY A 61 1.67 6.25 -11.50
C GLY A 61 3.03 6.81 -11.05
N LEU A 62 3.32 6.77 -9.74
CA LEU A 62 4.62 7.16 -9.20
C LEU A 62 5.77 6.32 -9.78
N LYS A 63 5.55 5.02 -10.01
CA LYS A 63 6.55 4.14 -10.64
C LYS A 63 6.79 4.48 -12.11
N PHE A 64 5.76 4.89 -12.85
CA PHE A 64 5.91 5.29 -14.25
C PHE A 64 6.51 6.70 -14.41
N ALA A 65 6.33 7.56 -13.41
CA ALA A 65 6.83 8.92 -13.43
C ALA A 65 8.26 9.08 -12.90
N ALA A 66 8.81 8.04 -12.25
CA ALA A 66 10.13 8.03 -11.64
C ALA A 66 11.10 7.14 -12.43
#